data_AF-A0A0C9YWH0-F1
#
_entry.id   AF-A0A0C9YWH0-F1
#
_cell.length_a   1.000
_cell.length_b   1.000
_cell.length_c   1.000
_cell.angle_alpha   90.00
_cell.angle_beta   90.00
_cell.angle_gamma   90.00
#
_symmetry.space_group_name_H-M   'P 1'
#
loop_
_entity.id
_entity.type
_entity.pdbx_description
1 polymer ?
#
loop_
_entity_poly.entity_id
_entity_poly.type
_entity_poly.pdbx_seq_one_letter_code
_entity_poly.pdbx_strand_id
1 'polypeptide(L)' 'LVVMMHNLQIVDYGLGHPGSIHDAYAFQAMRLAHEHELVLPAEHWVWANSAYPLEPWCLSPFKRLRGGSLS' A
#
# COMPACT_ATOMS: atom_id res chain seq x y z
N LEU A 1 0.94 18.64 -1.24
CA LEU A 1 -0.40 18.16 -1.60
C LEU A 1 -1.24 18.16 -0.32
N VAL A 2 -2.36 18.88 -0.29
CA VAL A 2 -3.31 18.81 0.83
C VAL A 2 -4.48 17.95 0.36
N VAL A 3 -4.74 16.85 1.06
CA VAL A 3 -5.84 15.93 0.75
C VAL A 3 -6.95 16.15 1.79
N MET A 4 -8.16 16.47 1.32
CA MET A 4 -9.33 16.69 2.17
C MET A 4 -10.13 15.38 2.27
N MET A 5 -10.54 15.00 3.48
CA MET A 5 -11.22 13.72 3.73
C MET A 5 -12.52 13.54 2.93
N HIS A 6 -13.25 14.62 2.63
CA HIS A 6 -14.52 14.54 1.90
C HIS A 6 -14.38 14.15 0.41
N ASN A 7 -13.15 14.19 -0.12
CA ASN A 7 -12.84 13.74 -1.48
C ASN A 7 -12.16 12.36 -1.50
N LEU A 8 -12.07 11.68 -0.35
CA LEU A 8 -11.49 10.35 -0.25
C LEU A 8 -12.59 9.29 -0.26
N GLN A 9 -12.33 8.22 -1.01
CA GLN A 9 -13.14 7.02 -1.02
C GLN A 9 -12.37 5.89 -0.34
N ILE A 10 -13.05 5.15 0.55
CA ILE A 10 -12.53 3.89 1.05
C ILE A 10 -12.74 2.85 -0.06
N VAL A 11 -11.64 2.40 -0.67
CA VAL A 11 -11.66 1.42 -1.77
C VAL A 11 -11.50 -0.02 -1.29
N ASP A 12 -10.93 -0.20 -0.10
CA ASP A 12 -10.75 -1.50 0.53
C ASP A 12 -10.56 -1.34 2.06
N TYR A 13 -10.98 -2.34 2.84
CA TYR A 13 -10.74 -2.42 4.27
C TYR A 13 -10.56 -3.88 4.70
N GLY A 14 -9.54 -4.12 5.53
CA GLY A 14 -9.27 -5.43 6.13
C GLY A 14 -9.31 -5.34 7.65
N LEU A 15 -9.73 -6.42 8.31
CA LEU A 15 -9.68 -6.56 9.75
C LEU A 15 -8.58 -7.55 10.14
N GLY A 16 -7.71 -7.14 11.06
CA GLY A 16 -6.63 -7.96 11.61
C GLY A 16 -6.58 -7.91 13.14
N HIS A 17 -5.78 -8.77 13.76
CA HIS A 17 -5.47 -8.64 15.18
C HIS A 17 -4.50 -7.47 15.36
N PRO A 18 -4.58 -6.72 16.47
CA PRO A 18 -3.70 -5.58 16.68
C PRO A 18 -2.21 -5.98 16.78
N GLY A 19 -1.33 -5.39 15.97
CA GLY A 19 0.13 -5.49 16.11
C GLY A 19 0.88 -5.42 14.76
N SER A 20 2.08 -4.82 14.72
CA SER A 20 2.77 -4.51 13.45
C SER A 20 3.16 -5.72 12.59
N ILE A 21 3.46 -6.87 13.19
CA ILE A 21 3.65 -8.13 12.46
C ILE A 21 2.32 -8.57 11.85
N HIS A 22 1.20 -8.32 12.54
CA HIS A 22 -0.13 -8.66 12.08
C HIS A 22 -0.58 -7.75 10.93
N ASP A 23 -0.24 -6.47 10.94
CA ASP A 23 -0.67 -5.52 9.90
C ASP A 23 -0.23 -5.96 8.49
N ALA A 24 0.98 -6.52 8.35
CA ALA A 24 1.46 -7.04 7.06
C ALA A 24 0.68 -8.29 6.61
N TYR A 25 0.32 -9.18 7.54
CA TYR A 25 -0.52 -10.34 7.25
C TYR A 25 -1.97 -9.94 6.94
N ALA A 26 -2.52 -8.98 7.69
CA ALA A 26 -3.82 -8.42 7.43
C ALA A 26 -3.85 -7.76 6.04
N PHE A 27 -2.81 -6.98 5.70
CA PHE A 27 -2.64 -6.38 4.38
C PHE A 27 -2.58 -7.44 3.28
N GLN A 28 -1.82 -8.52 3.48
CA GLN A 28 -1.78 -9.62 2.51
C GLN A 28 -3.15 -10.25 2.28
N ALA A 29 -4.03 -10.28 3.28
CA ALA A 29 -5.39 -10.80 3.14
C ALA A 29 -6.37 -9.82 2.46
N MET A 30 -5.98 -8.56 2.25
CA MET A 30 -6.84 -7.53 1.66
C MET A 30 -7.09 -7.78 0.16
N ARG A 31 -8.22 -7.27 -0.34
CA ARG A 31 -8.57 -7.34 -1.76
C ARG A 31 -7.57 -6.55 -2.60
N LEU A 32 -7.07 -5.43 -2.09
CA LEU A 32 -6.02 -4.64 -2.71
C LEU A 32 -4.76 -5.47 -2.95
N ALA A 33 -4.39 -6.40 -2.07
CA ALA A 33 -3.20 -7.23 -2.27
C ALA A 33 -3.36 -8.29 -3.37
N HIS A 34 -4.56 -8.84 -3.53
CA HIS A 34 -4.84 -9.93 -4.48
C HIS A 34 -5.37 -9.46 -5.83
N GLU A 35 -6.14 -8.37 -5.83
CA GLU A 35 -6.92 -7.87 -6.96
C GLU A 35 -6.58 -6.40 -7.25
N HIS A 36 -5.35 -5.96 -7.00
CA HIS A 36 -4.91 -4.57 -7.20
C HIS A 36 -5.27 -4.01 -8.58
N GLU A 37 -5.24 -4.81 -9.65
CA GLU A 37 -5.60 -4.36 -11.01
C GLU A 37 -7.09 -4.03 -11.18
N LEU A 38 -7.96 -4.57 -10.32
CA LEU A 38 -9.40 -4.29 -10.31
C LEU A 38 -9.76 -3.16 -9.33
N VAL A 39 -8.87 -2.88 -8.37
CA VAL A 39 -9.07 -1.86 -7.33
C VAL A 39 -8.42 -0.53 -7.73
N LEU A 40 -7.23 -0.58 -8.31
CA LEU A 40 -6.46 0.58 -8.75
C LEU A 40 -6.70 0.82 -10.24
N PRO A 41 -6.88 2.09 -10.66
CA PRO A 41 -6.85 2.42 -12.08
C PRO A 41 -5.49 2.08 -12.71
N ALA A 42 -5.47 1.90 -14.03
CA ALA A 42 -4.23 1.66 -14.76
C ALA A 42 -3.17 2.73 -14.46
N GLU A 43 -1.90 2.32 -14.33
CA GLU A 43 -0.74 3.17 -14.03
C GLU A 43 -0.78 3.86 -12.65
N HIS A 44 -1.73 3.51 -11.79
CA HIS A 44 -1.78 4.00 -10.41
C HIS A 44 -1.14 3.01 -9.44
N TRP A 45 -0.66 3.55 -8.32
CA TRP A 45 0.00 2.80 -7.26
C TRP A 45 -0.30 3.45 -5.92
N VAL A 46 -0.10 2.70 -4.83
CA VAL A 46 -0.33 3.18 -3.47
C VAL A 46 0.99 3.40 -2.74
N TRP A 47 1.03 4.45 -1.92
CA TRP A 47 2.04 4.53 -0.86
C TRP A 47 1.65 3.63 0.29
N ALA A 48 2.57 2.74 0.66
CA ALA A 48 2.36 1.76 1.70
C ALA A 48 3.45 1.86 2.78
N ASN A 49 3.16 1.29 3.95
CA ASN A 49 4.13 1.18 5.03
C ASN A 49 5.34 0.33 4.58
N SER A 50 6.53 0.60 5.10
CA SER A 50 7.73 -0.18 4.80
C SER A 50 7.67 -1.63 5.28
N ALA A 51 6.73 -2.01 6.14
CA ALA A 51 6.49 -3.41 6.48
C ALA A 51 5.88 -4.23 5.32
N TYR A 52 5.21 -3.58 4.36
CA TYR A 52 4.52 -4.23 3.24
C TYR A 52 5.47 -4.56 2.08
N PRO A 53 5.13 -5.54 1.22
CA PRO A 53 5.96 -5.88 0.06
C PRO A 53 6.13 -4.68 -0.88
N LEU A 54 7.30 -4.61 -1.52
CA LEU A 54 7.59 -3.59 -2.52
C LEU A 54 7.23 -4.17 -3.89
N GLU A 55 6.13 -3.69 -4.48
CA GLU A 55 5.61 -4.13 -5.77
C GLU A 55 5.40 -2.92 -6.69
N PRO A 56 5.27 -3.09 -8.02
CA PRO A 56 5.02 -1.97 -8.94
C PRO A 56 3.81 -1.11 -8.56
N TRP A 57 2.79 -1.71 -7.94
CA TRP A 57 1.56 -1.05 -7.49
C TRP A 57 1.59 -0.65 -6.00
N CYS A 58 2.61 -1.06 -5.22
CA CYS A 58 2.72 -0.85 -3.77
C CYS A 58 4.13 -0.37 -3.39
N LEU A 59 4.29 0.95 -3.27
CA LEU A 59 5.58 1.60 -3.04
C LEU A 59 5.68 2.12 -1.61
N SER A 60 6.80 1.83 -0.94
CA SER A 60 7.10 2.45 0.35
C SER A 60 8.08 3.60 0.15
N PRO A 61 7.75 4.84 0.58
CA PRO A 61 8.66 5.99 0.44
C PRO A 61 9.95 5.83 1.26
N PHE A 62 9.97 4.90 2.23
CA PHE A 62 11.11 4.62 3.10
C PHE A 62 11.90 3.36 2.70
N LYS A 63 11.52 2.69 1.60
CA LYS A 63 12.27 1.53 1.08
C LYS A 63 13.11 1.97 -0.11
N ARG A 64 14.42 1.79 -0.01
CA ARG A 64 15.35 2.01 -1.13
C ARG A 64 15.03 1.02 -2.25
N LEU A 65 14.67 1.52 -3.43
CA LEU A 65 14.64 0.71 -4.66
C LEU A 65 16.06 0.17 -4.88
N ARG A 66 16.21 -1.15 -5.06
CA ARG A 66 17.53 -1.78 -5.24
C ARG A 66 18.21 -1.16 -6.47
N GLY A 67 19.24 -0.34 -6.27
CA GLY A 67 20.02 0.30 -7.33
C GLY A 67 20.17 1.83 -7.27
N GLY A 68 19.49 2.54 -6.36
CA GLY A 68 19.65 4.00 -6.22
C GLY A 68 20.76 4.42 -5.24
N SER A 69 21.70 5.27 -5.69
CA SER A 69 22.59 6.02 -4.78
C SER A 69 21.84 7.23 -4.22
N LEU A 70 22.00 7.51 -2.93
CA LEU A 70 21.65 8.81 -2.35
C LEU A 70 22.80 9.77 -2.71
N SER A 71 22.48 10.90 -3.33
CA SER A 71 23.37 12.07 -3.32
C SER A 71 23.14 12.87 -2.04
#